data_AF-A0A938TJF7-F1
#
_entry.id   AF-A0A938TJF7-F1
#
_cell.length_a   1.000
_cell.length_b   1.000
_cell.length_c   1.000
_cell.angle_alpha   90.00
_cell.angle_beta   90.00
_cell.angle_gamma   90.00
#
_symmetry.space_group_name_H-M   'P 1'
#
loop_
_entity.id
_entity.type
_entity.pdbx_description
1 polymer ?
#
loop_
_entity_poly.entity_id
_entity_poly.type
_entity_poly.pdbx_seq_one_letter_code
_entity_poly.pdbx_strand_id
1 'polypeptide(L)'
;MPANLPPEYFSAEREFKEAKSLEEKIQALEDLISTIPKHKGTDKLRADYRRKLAKLKSTSQAAKKAGKHTSNFHIEREGAARVSVVGMPNTGKSSLLCKLTHATPEVSDSPFTTWAPSPGMMNYENVQIQLIDTPPLNKDYYEPEIFDIIKSSDLILVLIDLLANPIEQFQSSIEILNGNRIYSPHQQNVTEDRKIFWVPILIIVNKDDDAKLDEDFAVLDELLHNEWEIVSISLKNERNLEELKRLIFSHLKIIRVYSKPPHKEFDKTQPFILGEGATIEEFAMQVHKDFYDKLKTARVWGKGVYDGQLVGRDHIIYDGDVVELHI
;
A
#
# COMPACT_ATOMS: atom_id res chain seq x y z
N MET A 1 28.41 -33.25 -28.21
CA MET A 1 29.73 -33.93 -28.14
C MET A 1 29.99 -34.27 -26.69
N PRO A 2 30.46 -35.48 -26.35
CA PRO A 2 30.85 -35.79 -24.98
C PRO A 2 31.97 -34.83 -24.58
N ALA A 3 31.74 -34.03 -23.54
CA ALA A 3 32.77 -33.15 -23.00
C ALA A 3 33.86 -34.03 -22.37
N ASN A 4 35.11 -33.86 -22.80
CA ASN A 4 36.24 -34.52 -22.14
C ASN A 4 36.48 -33.81 -20.80
N LEU A 5 35.95 -34.40 -19.72
CA LEU A 5 36.04 -33.84 -18.38
C LEU A 5 37.26 -34.41 -17.66
N PRO A 6 38.00 -33.57 -16.91
CA PRO A 6 39.23 -33.99 -16.25
C PRO A 6 38.92 -34.97 -15.10
N PRO A 7 39.83 -35.88 -14.69
CA PRO A 7 39.61 -36.83 -13.60
C PRO A 7 39.12 -36.18 -12.30
N GLU A 8 39.61 -34.98 -12.01
CA GLU A 8 39.27 -34.16 -10.83
C GLU A 8 37.80 -33.74 -10.83
N TYR A 9 37.14 -33.65 -11.99
CA TYR A 9 35.70 -33.41 -12.08
C TYR A 9 34.91 -34.55 -11.43
N PHE A 10 35.30 -35.80 -11.67
CA PHE A 10 34.54 -36.95 -11.20
C PHE A 10 34.67 -37.17 -9.68
N SER A 11 35.81 -36.77 -9.08
CA SER A 11 35.95 -36.73 -7.63
C SER A 11 35.10 -35.62 -7.01
N ALA A 12 35.17 -34.40 -7.54
CA ALA A 12 34.37 -33.28 -7.05
C ALA A 12 32.86 -33.51 -7.23
N GLU A 13 32.45 -34.23 -8.28
CA GLU A 13 31.03 -34.57 -8.50
C GLU A 13 30.52 -35.58 -7.45
N ARG A 14 31.37 -36.51 -7.01
CA ARG A 14 31.03 -37.43 -5.91
C ARG A 14 30.91 -36.69 -4.59
N GLU A 15 31.86 -35.81 -4.28
CA GLU A 15 31.81 -34.99 -3.06
C GLU A 15 30.55 -34.12 -3.00
N PHE A 16 30.15 -33.50 -4.12
CA PHE A 16 28.89 -32.77 -4.20
C PHE A 16 27.65 -33.66 -3.96
N LYS A 17 27.66 -34.91 -4.43
CA LYS A 17 26.56 -35.86 -4.23
C LYS A 17 26.50 -36.40 -2.79
N GLU A 18 27.64 -36.52 -2.13
CA GLU A 18 27.76 -37.06 -0.76
C GLU A 18 27.58 -36.01 0.33
N ALA A 19 27.74 -34.72 0.01
CA ALA A 19 27.55 -33.59 0.91
C ALA A 19 26.15 -33.63 1.58
N LYS A 20 26.11 -33.52 2.91
CA LYS A 20 24.88 -33.69 3.69
C LYS A 20 24.29 -32.35 4.13
N SER A 21 25.14 -31.40 4.51
CA SER A 21 24.70 -30.08 4.93
C SER A 21 24.56 -29.10 3.74
N LEU A 22 23.76 -28.05 3.91
CA LEU A 22 23.57 -27.02 2.87
C LEU A 22 24.86 -26.26 2.60
N GLU A 23 25.65 -25.98 3.64
CA GLU A 23 26.94 -25.30 3.52
C GLU A 23 27.97 -26.18 2.80
N GLU A 24 28.06 -27.48 3.15
CA GLU A 24 28.89 -28.46 2.42
C GLU A 24 28.50 -28.55 0.94
N LYS A 25 27.19 -28.58 0.64
CA LYS A 25 26.70 -28.64 -0.75
C LYS A 25 27.06 -27.39 -1.56
N ILE A 26 27.05 -26.21 -0.94
CA ILE A 26 27.45 -24.96 -1.60
C ILE A 26 28.95 -25.01 -1.91
N GLN A 27 29.77 -25.38 -0.93
CA GLN A 27 31.23 -25.45 -1.10
C GLN A 27 31.63 -26.50 -2.15
N ALA A 28 31.12 -27.73 -2.04
CA ALA A 28 31.43 -28.79 -2.99
C ALA A 28 30.97 -28.46 -4.43
N LEU A 29 29.89 -27.68 -4.58
CA LEU A 29 29.43 -27.23 -5.90
C LEU A 29 30.32 -26.13 -6.49
N GLU A 30 30.88 -25.24 -5.67
CA GLU A 30 31.87 -24.25 -6.10
C GLU A 30 33.15 -24.92 -6.59
N ASP A 31 33.63 -25.90 -5.81
CA ASP A 31 34.81 -26.68 -6.13
C ASP A 31 34.59 -27.49 -7.41
N LEU A 32 33.42 -28.13 -7.57
CA LEU A 32 33.03 -28.80 -8.81
C LEU A 32 33.07 -27.86 -10.02
N ILE A 33 32.49 -26.66 -9.92
CA ILE A 33 32.49 -25.68 -11.02
C ILE A 33 33.91 -25.24 -11.39
N SER A 34 34.83 -25.21 -10.43
CA SER A 34 36.23 -24.83 -10.64
C SER A 34 36.99 -25.85 -11.50
N THR A 35 36.66 -27.15 -11.38
CA THR A 35 37.29 -28.24 -12.14
C THR A 35 36.85 -28.31 -13.61
N ILE A 36 35.74 -27.65 -13.98
CA ILE A 36 35.19 -27.74 -15.35
C ILE A 36 35.97 -26.81 -16.30
N PRO A 37 36.56 -27.33 -17.40
CA PRO A 37 37.26 -26.52 -18.40
C PRO A 37 36.40 -25.39 -18.98
N LYS A 38 37.00 -24.26 -19.32
CA LYS A 38 36.30 -23.07 -19.84
C LYS A 38 36.36 -23.01 -21.38
N HIS A 39 35.52 -23.79 -22.06
CA HIS A 39 35.44 -23.77 -23.52
C HIS A 39 34.03 -24.13 -24.01
N LYS A 40 33.76 -23.90 -25.30
CA LYS A 40 32.42 -24.04 -25.92
C LYS A 40 31.72 -25.39 -25.67
N GLY A 41 32.47 -26.48 -25.48
CA GLY A 41 31.93 -27.80 -25.18
C GLY A 41 31.36 -27.99 -23.77
N THR A 42 31.67 -27.12 -22.81
CA THR A 42 31.32 -27.22 -21.38
C THR A 42 30.49 -26.03 -20.89
N ASP A 43 30.21 -25.04 -21.75
CA ASP A 43 29.48 -23.82 -21.38
C ASP A 43 28.09 -24.11 -20.82
N LYS A 44 27.34 -25.01 -21.45
CA LYS A 44 26.00 -25.40 -20.98
C LYS A 44 26.06 -26.05 -19.59
N LEU A 45 27.02 -26.95 -19.39
CA LEU A 45 27.22 -27.64 -18.11
C LEU A 45 27.57 -26.65 -16.98
N ARG A 46 28.44 -25.68 -17.26
CA ARG A 46 28.81 -24.62 -16.29
C ARG A 46 27.64 -23.70 -15.99
N ALA A 47 26.82 -23.37 -16.99
CA ALA A 47 25.63 -22.56 -16.79
C ALA A 47 24.62 -23.26 -15.86
N ASP A 48 24.42 -24.56 -16.04
CA ASP A 48 23.50 -25.35 -15.21
C ASP A 48 23.98 -25.45 -13.76
N TYR A 49 25.28 -25.68 -13.52
CA TYR A 49 25.83 -25.73 -12.16
C TYR A 49 25.85 -24.37 -11.46
N ARG A 50 26.13 -23.27 -12.19
CA ARG A 50 26.02 -21.90 -11.63
C ARG A 50 24.59 -21.56 -11.24
N ARG A 51 23.60 -21.99 -12.04
CA ARG A 51 22.18 -21.80 -11.71
C ARG A 51 21.80 -22.57 -10.45
N LYS A 52 22.29 -23.81 -10.30
CA LYS A 52 22.11 -24.60 -9.06
C LYS A 52 22.77 -23.94 -7.85
N LEU A 53 23.98 -23.40 -8.01
CA LEU A 53 24.71 -22.70 -6.94
C LEU A 53 23.97 -21.45 -6.47
N ALA A 54 23.45 -20.64 -7.40
CA ALA A 54 22.66 -19.46 -7.07
C ALA A 54 21.42 -19.81 -6.24
N LYS A 55 20.72 -20.90 -6.59
CA LYS A 55 19.56 -21.40 -5.84
C LYS A 55 19.91 -21.89 -4.43
N LEU A 56 21.03 -22.60 -4.27
CA LEU A 56 21.47 -23.07 -2.95
C LEU A 56 21.88 -21.90 -2.04
N LYS A 57 22.57 -20.88 -2.59
CA LYS A 57 22.95 -19.67 -1.85
C LYS A 57 21.76 -18.83 -1.41
N SER A 58 20.75 -18.65 -2.27
CA SER A 58 19.52 -17.92 -1.88
C SER A 58 18.74 -18.63 -0.78
N THR A 59 18.68 -19.96 -0.83
CA THR A 59 18.04 -20.79 0.21
C THR A 59 18.78 -20.67 1.56
N SER A 60 20.13 -20.65 1.55
CA SER A 60 20.94 -20.49 2.77
C SER A 60 20.76 -19.11 3.42
N GLN A 61 20.66 -18.06 2.61
CA GLN A 61 20.37 -16.70 3.08
C GLN A 61 18.95 -16.57 3.65
N ALA A 62 17.97 -17.27 3.09
CA ALA A 62 16.61 -17.33 3.65
C ALA A 62 16.57 -18.07 5.00
N ALA A 63 17.30 -19.17 5.15
CA ALA A 63 17.35 -19.94 6.40
C ALA A 63 18.04 -19.19 7.56
N LYS A 64 19.10 -18.41 7.29
CA LYS A 64 19.77 -17.58 8.32
C LYS A 64 18.92 -16.38 8.79
N LYS A 65 17.88 -15.98 8.04
CA LYS A 65 16.94 -14.91 8.42
C LYS A 65 15.77 -15.37 9.31
N ALA A 66 15.55 -16.67 9.50
CA ALA A 66 14.45 -17.20 10.29
C ALA A 66 14.56 -16.95 11.82
N GLY A 67 15.71 -16.49 12.32
CA GLY A 67 15.97 -16.29 13.76
C GLY A 67 15.64 -14.91 14.34
N LYS A 68 15.28 -13.90 13.53
CA LYS A 68 14.98 -12.54 14.02
C LYS A 68 14.14 -11.76 13.01
N HIS A 69 12.84 -12.06 12.94
CA HIS A 69 11.91 -11.38 12.04
C HIS A 69 11.38 -10.08 12.68
N THR A 70 12.07 -8.96 12.44
CA THR A 70 11.36 -7.70 12.16
C THR A 70 11.19 -7.68 10.65
N SER A 71 10.00 -7.98 10.14
CA SER A 71 9.75 -7.97 8.70
C SER A 71 9.89 -6.53 8.18
N ASN A 72 10.57 -6.36 7.05
CA ASN A 72 10.64 -5.07 6.33
C ASN A 72 9.27 -4.60 5.76
N PHE A 73 8.18 -5.30 6.11
CA PHE A 73 6.80 -5.04 5.70
C PHE A 73 5.93 -4.57 6.87
N HIS A 74 6.49 -4.40 8.07
CA HIS A 74 5.76 -3.80 9.17
C HIS A 74 5.82 -2.27 9.06
N ILE A 75 4.69 -1.67 8.69
CA ILE A 75 4.50 -0.21 8.69
C ILE A 75 3.52 0.12 9.82
N GLU A 76 3.94 0.99 10.74
CA GLU A 76 3.09 1.49 11.83
C GLU A 76 2.01 2.43 11.28
N ARG A 77 0.85 2.47 11.92
CA ARG A 77 -0.26 3.32 11.48
C ARG A 77 -0.01 4.73 11.97
N GLU A 78 0.02 5.67 11.04
CA GLU A 78 0.27 7.08 11.31
C GLU A 78 -0.82 7.95 10.70
N GLY A 79 -1.03 9.13 11.31
CA GLY A 79 -2.03 10.09 10.86
C GLY A 79 -3.48 9.62 11.05
N ALA A 80 -4.36 10.26 10.30
CA ALA A 80 -5.81 10.06 10.33
C ALA A 80 -6.23 8.71 9.73
N ALA A 81 -5.56 8.31 8.65
CA ALA A 81 -5.91 7.14 7.88
C ALA A 81 -4.69 6.64 7.10
N ARG A 82 -4.76 5.37 6.71
CA ARG A 82 -3.79 4.68 5.87
C ARG A 82 -4.40 4.38 4.51
N VAL A 83 -3.70 4.74 3.44
CA VAL A 83 -4.12 4.55 2.06
C VAL A 83 -3.04 3.80 1.29
N SER A 84 -3.39 2.68 0.67
CA SER A 84 -2.45 1.93 -0.17
C SER A 84 -2.56 2.35 -1.64
N VAL A 85 -1.42 2.64 -2.27
CA VAL A 85 -1.33 2.88 -3.70
C VAL A 85 -0.92 1.59 -4.39
N VAL A 86 -1.78 1.06 -5.23
CA VAL A 86 -1.58 -0.21 -5.96
C VAL A 86 -1.70 0.01 -7.47
N GLY A 87 -1.18 -0.93 -8.25
CA GLY A 87 -1.26 -0.88 -9.72
C GLY A 87 -0.08 -1.52 -10.41
N MET A 88 -0.22 -1.67 -11.74
CA MET A 88 0.78 -2.30 -12.61
C MET A 88 2.13 -1.55 -12.60
N PRO A 89 3.23 -2.15 -13.09
CA PRO A 89 4.49 -1.44 -13.27
C PRO A 89 4.31 -0.18 -14.15
N ASN A 90 5.10 0.87 -13.90
CA ASN A 90 5.16 2.09 -14.71
C ASN A 90 3.88 2.96 -14.78
N THR A 91 2.87 2.70 -13.94
CA THR A 91 1.65 3.54 -13.84
C THR A 91 1.88 4.84 -13.07
N GLY A 92 2.99 4.98 -12.34
CA GLY A 92 3.38 6.19 -11.62
C GLY A 92 3.12 6.18 -10.11
N LYS A 93 2.97 5.01 -9.48
CA LYS A 93 2.74 4.87 -8.02
C LYS A 93 3.72 5.66 -7.15
N SER A 94 5.03 5.41 -7.31
CA SER A 94 6.05 6.12 -6.55
C SER A 94 6.07 7.63 -6.85
N SER A 95 5.81 8.01 -8.11
CA SER A 95 5.69 9.42 -8.50
C SER A 95 4.50 10.10 -7.85
N LEU A 96 3.36 9.41 -7.71
CA LEU A 96 2.18 9.90 -7.00
C LEU A 96 2.52 10.14 -5.53
N LEU A 97 3.15 9.17 -4.88
CA LEU A 97 3.58 9.31 -3.48
C LEU A 97 4.44 10.57 -3.31
N CYS A 98 5.48 10.73 -4.14
CA CYS A 98 6.38 11.89 -4.08
C CYS A 98 5.63 13.22 -4.27
N LYS A 99 4.69 13.27 -5.22
CA LYS A 99 3.92 14.48 -5.53
C LYS A 99 2.95 14.85 -4.41
N LEU A 100 2.30 13.88 -3.78
CA LEU A 100 1.27 14.13 -2.77
C LEU A 100 1.84 14.36 -1.36
N THR A 101 3.01 13.80 -1.06
CA THR A 101 3.55 13.80 0.32
C THR A 101 4.66 14.82 0.53
N HIS A 102 5.09 15.52 -0.54
CA HIS A 102 6.34 16.30 -0.56
C HIS A 102 7.56 15.51 -0.04
N ALA A 103 7.46 14.18 0.10
CA ALA A 103 8.55 13.34 0.54
C ALA A 103 9.60 13.31 -0.56
N THR A 104 10.85 13.57 -0.20
CA THR A 104 11.99 13.20 -1.03
C THR A 104 12.13 11.69 -0.96
N PRO A 105 11.86 10.93 -2.05
CA PRO A 105 12.11 9.50 -2.02
C PRO A 105 13.62 9.31 -1.77
N GLU A 106 13.98 8.43 -0.85
CA GLU A 106 15.36 7.95 -0.78
C GLU A 106 15.65 7.19 -2.08
N VAL A 107 16.29 7.89 -3.01
CA VAL A 107 16.71 7.31 -4.29
C VAL A 107 17.77 6.27 -3.98
N SER A 108 17.37 5.00 -3.98
CA SER A 108 18.30 3.89 -4.09
C SER A 108 18.67 3.75 -5.57
N ASP A 109 19.95 3.89 -5.90
CA ASP A 109 20.53 3.92 -7.26
C ASP A 109 20.45 2.58 -8.04
N SER A 110 19.50 1.70 -7.72
CA SER A 110 19.29 0.46 -8.46
C SER A 110 18.04 0.54 -9.33
N PRO A 111 18.10 0.11 -10.61
CA PRO A 111 16.87 -0.27 -11.30
C PRO A 111 16.21 -1.37 -10.44
N PHE A 112 14.90 -1.33 -10.26
CA PHE A 112 14.09 -2.25 -9.43
C PHE A 112 13.93 -1.93 -7.92
N THR A 113 14.09 -0.71 -7.44
CA THR A 113 14.03 -0.35 -6.00
C THR A 113 12.62 -0.18 -5.41
N THR A 114 11.71 -1.10 -5.71
CA THR A 114 10.37 -1.19 -5.08
C THR A 114 10.10 -2.60 -4.58
N TRP A 115 10.99 -3.14 -3.74
CA TRP A 115 10.75 -4.42 -3.05
C TRP A 115 10.26 -4.23 -1.61
N ALA A 116 10.39 -3.03 -1.05
CA ALA A 116 9.83 -2.66 0.26
C ALA A 116 8.76 -1.57 0.06
N PRO A 117 7.59 -1.68 0.71
CA PRO A 117 6.58 -0.65 0.70
C PRO A 117 7.08 0.63 1.39
N SER A 118 6.77 1.79 0.80
CA SER A 118 7.29 3.08 1.27
C SER A 118 6.15 3.96 1.78
N PRO A 119 6.11 4.31 3.07
CA PRO A 119 5.13 5.27 3.60
C PRO A 119 5.52 6.71 3.27
N GLY A 120 4.53 7.58 3.12
CA GLY A 120 4.70 9.03 3.04
C GLY A 120 3.44 9.75 3.54
N MET A 121 3.61 10.93 4.13
CA MET A 121 2.50 11.68 4.74
C MET A 121 1.95 12.73 3.78
N MET A 122 0.70 12.54 3.32
CA MET A 122 -0.04 13.52 2.55
C MET A 122 -0.75 14.47 3.50
N ASN A 123 -0.48 15.77 3.36
CA ASN A 123 -1.23 16.79 4.07
C ASN A 123 -2.50 17.14 3.27
N TYR A 124 -3.65 17.14 3.94
CA TYR A 124 -4.89 17.69 3.41
C TYR A 124 -5.55 18.54 4.49
N GLU A 125 -5.67 19.84 4.22
CA GLU A 125 -6.07 20.85 5.20
C GLU A 125 -5.19 20.76 6.48
N ASN A 126 -5.77 20.39 7.62
CA ASN A 126 -5.09 20.21 8.91
C ASN A 126 -5.01 18.73 9.34
N VAL A 127 -5.05 17.83 8.37
CA VAL A 127 -5.03 16.38 8.58
C VAL A 127 -3.86 15.75 7.81
N GLN A 128 -3.21 14.75 8.43
CA GLN A 128 -2.18 13.96 7.77
C GLN A 128 -2.72 12.57 7.44
N ILE A 129 -2.55 12.14 6.20
CA ILE A 129 -2.97 10.83 5.69
C ILE A 129 -1.73 10.06 5.27
N GLN A 130 -1.54 8.86 5.81
CA GLN A 130 -0.42 7.99 5.47
C GLN A 130 -0.71 7.30 4.13
N LEU A 131 0.04 7.67 3.09
CA LEU A 131 0.05 6.97 1.81
C LEU A 131 1.15 5.90 1.84
N ILE A 132 0.86 4.70 1.35
CA ILE A 132 1.83 3.61 1.23
C ILE A 132 1.97 3.24 -0.25
N ASP A 133 3.13 3.53 -0.83
CA ASP A 133 3.50 3.02 -2.15
C ASP A 133 3.82 1.52 -2.04
N THR A 134 3.08 0.71 -2.78
CA THR A 134 3.25 -0.74 -2.79
C THR A 134 4.05 -1.20 -4.01
N PRO A 135 4.82 -2.30 -3.90
CA PRO A 135 5.42 -2.94 -5.06
C PRO A 135 4.38 -3.21 -6.17
N PRO A 136 4.79 -3.21 -7.45
CA PRO A 136 3.86 -3.46 -8.55
C PRO A 136 3.08 -4.77 -8.39
N LEU A 137 1.78 -4.72 -8.66
CA LEU A 137 0.94 -5.92 -8.70
C LEU A 137 1.23 -6.71 -9.98
N ASN A 138 2.20 -7.64 -9.96
CA ASN A 138 2.44 -8.58 -11.06
C ASN A 138 2.11 -10.01 -10.61
N LYS A 139 1.34 -10.76 -11.40
CA LYS A 139 0.93 -12.14 -11.14
C LYS A 139 2.11 -13.10 -10.93
N ASP A 140 3.28 -12.81 -11.52
CA ASP A 140 4.42 -13.72 -11.46
C ASP A 140 5.23 -13.63 -10.16
N TYR A 141 5.19 -12.50 -9.45
CA TYR A 141 6.01 -12.25 -8.25
C TYR A 141 5.37 -11.18 -7.34
N TYR A 142 4.62 -11.62 -6.32
CA TYR A 142 4.31 -10.77 -5.16
C TYR A 142 4.57 -11.53 -3.86
N GLU A 143 5.06 -10.81 -2.84
CA GLU A 143 5.19 -11.33 -1.49
C GLU A 143 3.83 -11.27 -0.78
N PRO A 144 3.30 -12.36 -0.20
CA PRO A 144 2.01 -12.37 0.49
C PRO A 144 1.84 -11.27 1.53
N GLU A 145 2.93 -10.85 2.17
CA GLU A 145 3.03 -9.81 3.17
C GLU A 145 2.56 -8.43 2.65
N ILE A 146 2.69 -8.16 1.34
CA ILE A 146 2.19 -6.92 0.72
C ILE A 146 0.68 -6.81 0.90
N PHE A 147 -0.05 -7.92 0.78
CA PHE A 147 -1.50 -7.91 0.90
C PHE A 147 -1.95 -7.70 2.33
N ASP A 148 -1.14 -8.00 3.33
CA ASP A 148 -1.50 -7.70 4.72
C ASP A 148 -1.49 -6.19 4.99
N ILE A 149 -0.59 -5.46 4.34
CA ILE A 149 -0.61 -4.00 4.33
C ILE A 149 -1.86 -3.49 3.61
N ILE A 150 -2.13 -3.98 2.39
CA ILE A 150 -3.29 -3.54 1.59
C ILE A 150 -4.61 -3.82 2.33
N LYS A 151 -4.77 -4.99 2.95
CA LYS A 151 -5.95 -5.36 3.76
C LYS A 151 -6.15 -4.49 5.00
N SER A 152 -5.08 -3.86 5.49
CA SER A 152 -5.11 -3.00 6.69
C SER A 152 -5.38 -1.53 6.37
N SER A 153 -5.49 -1.18 5.09
CA SER A 153 -5.72 0.18 4.65
C SER A 153 -7.20 0.58 4.77
N ASP A 154 -7.43 1.86 5.01
CA ASP A 154 -8.76 2.46 5.08
C ASP A 154 -9.28 2.82 3.66
N LEU A 155 -8.38 2.93 2.67
CA LEU A 155 -8.68 3.15 1.24
C LEU A 155 -7.57 2.56 0.36
N ILE A 156 -7.94 2.08 -0.83
CA ILE A 156 -7.00 1.64 -1.86
C ILE A 156 -7.12 2.56 -3.08
N LEU A 157 -6.00 3.06 -3.57
CA LEU A 157 -5.90 3.78 -4.85
C LEU A 157 -5.36 2.83 -5.91
N VAL A 158 -6.17 2.48 -6.90
CA VAL A 158 -5.71 1.68 -8.05
C VAL A 158 -5.27 2.64 -9.14
N LEU A 159 -3.96 2.71 -9.37
CA LEU A 159 -3.37 3.54 -10.41
C LEU A 159 -3.29 2.79 -11.73
N ILE A 160 -3.90 3.38 -12.76
CA ILE A 160 -3.84 2.93 -14.14
C ILE A 160 -3.24 4.02 -15.04
N ASP A 161 -2.57 3.58 -16.10
CA ASP A 161 -1.97 4.46 -17.11
C ASP A 161 -2.92 4.58 -18.32
N LEU A 162 -3.41 5.80 -18.58
CA LEU A 162 -4.32 6.08 -19.69
C LEU A 162 -3.73 5.67 -21.05
N LEU A 163 -2.41 5.74 -21.19
CA LEU A 163 -1.70 5.52 -22.46
C LEU A 163 -1.26 4.06 -22.66
N ALA A 164 -1.51 3.17 -21.69
CA ALA A 164 -0.98 1.80 -21.71
C ALA A 164 -2.04 0.75 -21.36
N ASN A 165 -2.99 0.49 -22.27
CA ASN A 165 -4.08 -0.48 -22.11
C ASN A 165 -4.82 -0.33 -20.76
N PRO A 166 -5.44 0.83 -20.48
CA PRO A 166 -6.00 1.15 -19.15
C PRO A 166 -7.02 0.12 -18.66
N ILE A 167 -7.85 -0.42 -19.56
CA ILE A 167 -8.87 -1.44 -19.24
C ILE A 167 -8.22 -2.74 -18.73
N GLU A 168 -7.17 -3.22 -19.41
CA GLU A 168 -6.46 -4.44 -19.01
C GLU A 168 -5.76 -4.26 -17.67
N GLN A 169 -5.15 -3.09 -17.43
CA GLN A 169 -4.52 -2.76 -16.16
C GLN A 169 -5.54 -2.71 -15.01
N PHE A 170 -6.70 -2.09 -15.26
CA PHE A 170 -7.81 -2.04 -14.31
C PHE A 170 -8.28 -3.46 -13.97
N GLN A 171 -8.67 -4.25 -14.99
CA GLN A 171 -9.16 -5.62 -14.81
C GLN A 171 -8.14 -6.49 -14.06
N SER A 172 -6.87 -6.42 -14.45
CA SER A 172 -5.80 -7.20 -13.81
C SER A 172 -5.58 -6.78 -12.35
N SER A 173 -5.67 -5.49 -12.04
CA SER A 173 -5.51 -4.99 -10.67
C SER A 173 -6.67 -5.46 -9.78
N ILE A 174 -7.92 -5.36 -10.27
CA ILE A 174 -9.10 -5.84 -9.54
C ILE A 174 -9.06 -7.36 -9.38
N GLU A 175 -8.66 -8.12 -10.40
CA GLU A 175 -8.52 -9.58 -10.31
C GLU A 175 -7.49 -9.98 -9.24
N ILE A 176 -6.36 -9.28 -9.16
CA ILE A 176 -5.33 -9.53 -8.13
C ILE A 176 -5.85 -9.22 -6.72
N LEU A 177 -6.57 -8.10 -6.54
CA LEU A 177 -7.17 -7.74 -5.25
C LEU A 177 -8.24 -8.77 -4.82
N ASN A 178 -9.16 -9.10 -5.72
CA ASN A 178 -10.21 -10.10 -5.48
C ASN A 178 -9.61 -11.48 -5.17
N GLY A 179 -8.60 -11.91 -5.94
CA GLY A 179 -7.88 -13.16 -5.70
C GLY A 179 -7.17 -13.22 -4.34
N ASN A 180 -6.94 -12.06 -3.71
CA ASN A 180 -6.41 -11.93 -2.36
C ASN A 180 -7.48 -11.58 -1.31
N ARG A 181 -8.76 -11.74 -1.67
CA ARG A 181 -9.96 -11.52 -0.85
C ARG A 181 -10.20 -10.09 -0.41
N ILE A 182 -9.74 -9.13 -1.22
CA ILE A 182 -9.92 -7.70 -1.00
C ILE A 182 -10.98 -7.21 -1.99
N TYR A 183 -12.10 -6.72 -1.48
CA TYR A 183 -13.24 -6.29 -2.29
C TYR A 183 -13.70 -4.89 -1.88
N SER A 184 -14.18 -4.12 -2.84
CA SER A 184 -14.83 -2.83 -2.59
C SER A 184 -16.25 -3.04 -2.04
N PRO A 185 -16.74 -2.19 -1.11
CA PRO A 185 -18.06 -2.37 -0.47
C PRO A 185 -19.27 -2.46 -1.42
N HIS A 186 -19.16 -1.97 -2.66
CA HIS A 186 -20.23 -2.10 -3.67
C HIS A 186 -20.33 -3.51 -4.28
N GLN A 187 -19.28 -4.33 -4.15
CA GLN A 187 -19.21 -5.70 -4.71
C GLN A 187 -19.89 -6.73 -3.78
N GLN A 188 -21.14 -6.47 -3.34
CA GLN A 188 -21.78 -7.23 -2.25
C GLN A 188 -22.12 -8.70 -2.58
N ASN A 189 -22.13 -9.09 -3.86
CA ASN A 189 -22.51 -10.44 -4.32
C ASN A 189 -21.31 -11.40 -4.43
N VAL A 190 -20.42 -11.38 -3.44
CA VAL A 190 -19.20 -12.20 -3.42
C VAL A 190 -19.32 -13.27 -2.33
N THR A 191 -19.07 -14.53 -2.71
CA THR A 191 -19.00 -15.67 -1.80
C THR A 191 -17.57 -16.21 -1.74
N GLU A 192 -17.00 -16.20 -0.55
CA GLU A 192 -15.66 -16.70 -0.24
C GLU A 192 -15.73 -17.65 0.96
N ASP A 193 -14.95 -18.74 0.93
CA ASP A 193 -14.86 -19.69 2.05
C ASP A 193 -14.13 -19.11 3.27
N ARG A 194 -13.41 -18.01 3.07
CA ARG A 194 -12.57 -17.36 4.07
C ARG A 194 -13.01 -15.92 4.29
N LYS A 195 -12.49 -15.30 5.36
CA LYS A 195 -12.70 -13.88 5.65
C LYS A 195 -12.41 -13.01 4.41
N ILE A 196 -13.41 -12.19 4.06
CA ILE A 196 -13.34 -11.09 3.10
C ILE A 196 -12.84 -9.83 3.80
N PHE A 197 -12.05 -9.03 3.10
CA PHE A 197 -11.62 -7.70 3.51
C PHE A 197 -12.32 -6.65 2.65
N TRP A 198 -13.24 -5.92 3.25
CA TRP A 198 -13.99 -4.85 2.59
C TRP A 198 -13.21 -3.54 2.75
N VAL A 199 -12.63 -3.05 1.66
CA VAL A 199 -11.85 -1.82 1.65
C VAL A 199 -12.32 -0.95 0.49
N PRO A 200 -12.72 0.31 0.71
CA PRO A 200 -13.04 1.24 -0.38
C PRO A 200 -11.90 1.31 -1.40
N ILE A 201 -12.26 1.46 -2.68
CA ILE A 201 -11.32 1.52 -3.79
C ILE A 201 -11.67 2.71 -4.68
N LEU A 202 -10.68 3.55 -4.97
CA LEU A 202 -10.77 4.66 -5.91
C LEU A 202 -9.83 4.41 -7.10
N ILE A 203 -10.33 4.57 -8.32
CA ILE A 203 -9.55 4.34 -9.55
C ILE A 203 -8.93 5.65 -10.01
N ILE A 204 -7.61 5.65 -10.17
CA ILE A 204 -6.84 6.83 -10.55
C ILE A 204 -6.26 6.62 -11.94
N VAL A 205 -6.68 7.44 -12.89
CA VAL A 205 -6.22 7.38 -14.27
C VAL A 205 -5.12 8.41 -14.48
N ASN A 206 -3.88 7.95 -14.44
CA ASN A 206 -2.71 8.81 -14.63
C ASN A 206 -2.37 8.99 -16.11
N LYS A 207 -1.55 10.01 -16.39
CA LYS A 207 -1.05 10.43 -17.71
C LYS A 207 -2.10 11.07 -18.63
N ASP A 208 -3.15 11.63 -18.04
CA ASP A 208 -4.03 12.59 -18.71
C ASP A 208 -3.33 13.96 -18.85
N ASP A 209 -2.26 13.98 -19.65
CA ASP A 209 -1.32 15.09 -19.71
C ASP A 209 -1.83 16.29 -20.54
N ASP A 210 -2.71 16.09 -21.52
CA ASP A 210 -3.14 17.12 -22.48
C ASP A 210 -4.64 17.01 -22.75
N ALA A 211 -5.29 18.13 -23.11
CA ALA A 211 -6.72 18.18 -23.41
C ALA A 211 -7.16 17.21 -24.53
N LYS A 212 -6.25 16.79 -25.40
CA LYS A 212 -6.52 15.75 -26.42
C LYS A 212 -6.84 14.38 -25.80
N LEU A 213 -6.34 14.11 -24.61
CA LEU A 213 -6.57 12.86 -23.88
C LEU A 213 -7.85 12.91 -23.04
N ASP A 214 -8.48 14.08 -22.89
CA ASP A 214 -9.74 14.23 -22.18
C ASP A 214 -10.84 13.36 -22.85
N GLU A 215 -10.82 13.21 -24.18
CA GLU A 215 -11.73 12.31 -24.91
C GLU A 215 -11.46 10.83 -24.60
N ASP A 216 -10.19 10.42 -24.52
CA ASP A 216 -9.80 9.06 -24.16
C ASP A 216 -10.23 8.72 -22.73
N PHE A 217 -10.06 9.68 -21.81
CA PHE A 217 -10.54 9.56 -20.44
C PHE A 217 -12.07 9.49 -20.38
N ALA A 218 -12.79 10.34 -21.13
CA ALA A 218 -14.25 10.33 -21.14
C ALA A 218 -14.82 8.97 -21.58
N VAL A 219 -14.20 8.31 -22.56
CA VAL A 219 -14.58 6.96 -22.97
C VAL A 219 -14.34 5.94 -21.85
N LEU A 220 -13.19 6.05 -21.15
CA LEU A 220 -12.87 5.17 -20.03
C LEU A 220 -13.81 5.38 -18.84
N ASP A 221 -14.15 6.63 -18.54
CA ASP A 221 -15.11 7.01 -17.51
C ASP A 221 -16.49 6.45 -17.84
N GLU A 222 -17.00 6.62 -19.08
CA GLU A 222 -18.28 6.05 -19.50
C GLU A 222 -18.36 4.52 -19.27
N LEU A 223 -17.27 3.81 -19.52
CA LEU A 223 -17.19 2.36 -19.35
C LEU A 223 -17.19 1.90 -17.88
N LEU A 224 -16.67 2.71 -16.96
CA LEU A 224 -16.35 2.26 -15.60
C LEU A 224 -17.11 3.02 -14.49
N HIS A 225 -17.55 4.27 -14.73
CA HIS A 225 -18.16 5.16 -13.72
C HIS A 225 -19.43 4.62 -13.06
N ASN A 226 -20.13 3.71 -13.74
CA ASN A 226 -21.35 3.09 -13.22
C ASN A 226 -21.10 2.18 -12.00
N GLU A 227 -19.88 1.65 -11.87
CA GLU A 227 -19.50 0.73 -10.79
C GLU A 227 -18.37 1.30 -9.92
N TRP A 228 -17.49 2.09 -10.51
CA TRP A 228 -16.28 2.58 -9.87
C TRP A 228 -16.23 4.09 -9.90
N GLU A 229 -15.78 4.71 -8.82
CA GLU A 229 -15.44 6.13 -8.85
C GLU A 229 -14.04 6.30 -9.42
N ILE A 230 -13.89 7.27 -10.33
CA ILE A 230 -12.70 7.42 -11.16
C ILE A 230 -12.33 8.89 -11.23
N VAL A 231 -11.03 9.16 -11.23
CA VAL A 231 -10.50 10.50 -11.44
C VAL A 231 -9.27 10.44 -12.34
N SER A 232 -9.22 11.31 -13.35
CA SER A 232 -8.02 11.50 -14.16
C SER A 232 -7.06 12.47 -13.49
N ILE A 233 -5.76 12.20 -13.60
CA ILE A 233 -4.68 13.08 -13.14
C ILE A 233 -3.55 13.12 -14.16
N SER A 234 -2.75 14.18 -14.06
CA SER A 234 -1.39 14.21 -14.64
C SER A 234 -0.39 14.51 -13.55
N LEU A 235 0.45 13.52 -13.22
CA LEU A 235 1.59 13.76 -12.33
C LEU A 235 2.66 14.64 -12.97
N LYS A 236 2.72 14.67 -14.31
CA LYS A 236 3.69 15.44 -15.08
C LYS A 236 3.34 16.93 -15.07
N ASN A 237 2.06 17.24 -15.30
CA ASN A 237 1.54 18.61 -15.44
C ASN A 237 0.76 19.08 -14.22
N GLU A 238 0.72 18.27 -13.16
CA GLU A 238 0.02 18.53 -11.89
C GLU A 238 -1.49 18.81 -12.05
N ARG A 239 -2.12 18.21 -13.07
CA ARG A 239 -3.57 18.29 -13.29
C ARG A 239 -4.31 17.44 -12.26
N ASN A 240 -5.39 17.99 -11.70
CA ASN A 240 -6.36 17.35 -10.80
C ASN A 240 -5.79 16.77 -9.50
N LEU A 241 -4.58 17.18 -9.06
CA LEU A 241 -4.00 16.64 -7.82
C LEU A 241 -4.74 17.11 -6.56
N GLU A 242 -5.20 18.36 -6.51
CA GLU A 242 -6.00 18.84 -5.37
C GLU A 242 -7.37 18.17 -5.30
N GLU A 243 -7.98 17.93 -6.46
CA GLU A 243 -9.23 17.17 -6.57
C GLU A 243 -9.04 15.73 -6.09
N LEU A 244 -7.94 15.07 -6.47
CA LEU A 244 -7.59 13.76 -5.93
C LEU A 244 -7.47 13.76 -4.41
N LYS A 245 -6.79 14.74 -3.80
CA LYS A 245 -6.68 14.83 -2.34
C LYS A 245 -8.06 14.97 -1.68
N ARG A 246 -8.95 15.79 -2.26
CA ARG A 246 -10.32 15.97 -1.80
C ARG A 246 -11.13 14.68 -1.88
N LEU A 247 -11.02 13.94 -2.98
CA LEU A 247 -11.68 12.65 -3.17
C LEU A 247 -11.16 11.61 -2.17
N ILE A 248 -9.84 11.51 -1.98
CA ILE A 248 -9.24 10.64 -0.96
C ILE A 248 -9.86 10.92 0.42
N PHE A 249 -9.88 12.19 0.85
CA PHE A 249 -10.45 12.56 2.15
C PHE A 249 -11.94 12.22 2.27
N SER A 250 -12.73 12.48 1.22
CA SER A 250 -14.16 12.16 1.16
C SER A 250 -14.44 10.65 1.24
N HIS A 251 -13.61 9.83 0.61
CA HIS A 251 -13.72 8.36 0.61
C HIS A 251 -13.37 7.73 1.95
N LEU A 252 -12.49 8.37 2.72
CA LEU A 252 -12.13 7.90 4.05
C LEU A 252 -13.30 7.97 5.04
N LYS A 253 -14.36 8.74 4.74
CA LYS A 253 -15.54 8.91 5.60
C LYS A 253 -15.14 9.25 7.04
N ILE A 254 -14.17 10.16 7.16
CA ILE A 254 -13.70 10.70 8.43
C ILE A 254 -14.15 12.15 8.59
N ILE A 255 -14.25 12.58 9.84
CA ILE A 255 -14.62 13.93 10.25
C ILE A 255 -13.58 14.48 11.21
N ARG A 256 -13.43 15.80 11.21
CA ARG A 256 -12.57 16.55 12.12
C ARG A 256 -13.41 17.20 13.19
N VAL A 257 -13.03 16.97 14.45
CA VAL A 257 -13.73 17.53 15.61
C VAL A 257 -12.72 18.26 16.47
N TYR A 258 -13.02 19.51 16.84
CA TYR A 258 -12.11 20.35 17.63
C TYR A 258 -12.52 20.36 19.09
N SER A 259 -11.60 19.99 19.97
CA SER A 259 -11.84 20.08 21.42
C SER A 259 -11.66 21.52 21.90
N LYS A 260 -12.68 22.03 22.60
CA LYS A 260 -12.66 23.34 23.24
C LYS A 260 -12.66 23.19 24.76
N PRO A 261 -11.62 23.66 25.46
CA PRO A 261 -11.65 23.72 26.92
C PRO A 261 -12.61 24.83 27.41
N PRO A 262 -13.27 24.65 28.57
CA PRO A 262 -14.14 25.66 29.15
C PRO A 262 -13.43 27.02 29.31
N HIS A 263 -14.08 28.08 28.85
CA HIS A 263 -13.60 29.47 28.94
C HIS A 263 -12.28 29.76 28.21
N LYS A 264 -11.82 28.87 27.32
CA LYS A 264 -10.61 29.09 26.50
C LYS A 264 -10.94 29.05 25.00
N GLU A 265 -10.04 29.61 24.22
CA GLU A 265 -10.03 29.36 22.78
C GLU A 265 -9.59 27.91 22.51
N PHE A 266 -10.02 27.38 21.37
CA PHE A 266 -9.66 26.03 20.92
C PHE A 266 -8.60 26.12 19.83
N ASP A 267 -7.81 25.06 19.68
CA ASP A 267 -6.82 24.96 18.63
C ASP A 267 -7.48 24.50 17.32
N LYS A 268 -7.38 25.33 16.27
CA LYS A 268 -7.91 25.02 14.93
C LYS A 268 -6.98 24.14 14.11
N THR A 269 -5.75 23.92 14.57
CA THR A 269 -4.71 23.17 13.83
C THR A 269 -4.65 21.70 14.25
N GLN A 270 -5.22 21.35 15.39
CA GLN A 270 -5.20 19.98 15.95
C GLN A 270 -6.61 19.42 16.09
N PRO A 271 -7.22 18.93 15.00
CA PRO A 271 -8.48 18.22 15.09
C PRO A 271 -8.28 16.81 15.67
N PHE A 272 -9.30 16.32 16.35
CA PHE A 272 -9.51 14.89 16.55
C PHE A 272 -10.17 14.31 15.29
N ILE A 273 -9.76 13.12 14.90
CA ILE A 273 -10.26 12.44 13.70
C ILE A 273 -11.17 11.30 14.13
N LEU A 274 -12.43 11.34 13.68
CA LEU A 274 -13.43 10.30 13.92
C LEU A 274 -14.03 9.82 12.61
N GLY A 275 -14.74 8.69 12.63
CA GLY A 275 -15.56 8.27 11.51
C GLY A 275 -16.82 9.13 11.37
N GLU A 276 -17.34 9.25 10.15
CA GLU A 276 -18.63 9.87 9.90
C GLU A 276 -19.74 9.12 10.66
N GLY A 277 -20.64 9.89 11.27
CA GLY A 277 -21.69 9.35 12.15
C GLY A 277 -21.25 9.14 13.60
N ALA A 278 -20.02 9.51 13.95
CA ALA A 278 -19.54 9.41 15.33
C ALA A 278 -20.33 10.28 16.31
N THR A 279 -20.35 9.86 17.56
CA THR A 279 -21.11 10.50 18.64
C THR A 279 -20.24 11.29 19.61
N ILE A 280 -20.86 12.16 20.41
CA ILE A 280 -20.23 12.85 21.55
C ILE A 280 -19.56 11.87 22.53
N GLU A 281 -20.15 10.70 22.74
CA GLU A 281 -19.57 9.63 23.55
C GLU A 281 -18.23 9.12 23.00
N GLU A 282 -18.19 8.81 21.70
CA GLU A 282 -16.98 8.32 21.02
C GLU A 282 -15.88 9.39 20.99
N PHE A 283 -16.26 10.65 20.75
CA PHE A 283 -15.33 11.77 20.85
C PHE A 283 -14.76 11.92 22.26
N ALA A 284 -15.58 11.82 23.31
CA ALA A 284 -15.11 11.89 24.68
C ALA A 284 -14.11 10.77 25.01
N MET A 285 -14.34 9.55 24.50
CA MET A 285 -13.39 8.44 24.64
C MET A 285 -12.05 8.74 23.98
N GLN A 286 -12.05 9.36 22.79
CA GLN A 286 -10.83 9.71 22.07
C GLN A 286 -10.04 10.83 22.77
N VAL A 287 -10.72 11.77 23.43
CA VAL A 287 -10.07 12.82 24.22
C VAL A 287 -9.40 12.25 25.47
N HIS A 288 -10.16 11.57 26.34
CA HIS A 288 -9.62 10.89 27.52
C HIS A 288 -10.67 9.99 28.17
N LYS A 289 -10.25 8.86 28.75
CA LYS A 289 -11.14 7.92 29.45
C LYS A 289 -11.97 8.58 30.57
N ASP A 290 -11.40 9.54 31.30
CA ASP A 290 -12.15 10.27 32.35
C ASP A 290 -13.31 11.09 31.81
N PHE A 291 -13.16 11.67 30.61
CA PHE A 291 -14.26 12.38 29.97
C PHE A 291 -15.36 11.40 29.61
N TYR A 292 -15.03 10.28 28.98
CA TYR A 292 -15.99 9.22 28.70
C TYR A 292 -16.76 8.80 29.96
N ASP A 293 -16.06 8.42 31.03
CA ASP A 293 -16.68 7.86 32.24
C ASP A 293 -17.59 8.86 32.98
N LYS A 294 -17.28 10.16 32.94
CA LYS A 294 -17.96 11.20 33.73
C LYS A 294 -18.81 12.16 32.91
N LEU A 295 -18.91 11.96 31.58
CA LEU A 295 -19.59 12.89 30.69
C LEU A 295 -21.07 13.07 31.08
N LYS A 296 -21.45 14.30 31.42
CA LYS A 296 -22.85 14.67 31.64
C LYS A 296 -23.49 15.18 30.36
N THR A 297 -22.85 16.16 29.73
CA THR A 297 -23.31 16.84 28.52
C THR A 297 -22.12 17.37 27.73
N ALA A 298 -22.35 17.82 26.51
CA ALA A 298 -21.38 18.61 25.76
C ALA A 298 -22.02 19.88 25.21
N ARG A 299 -21.23 20.93 24.99
CA ARG A 299 -21.62 22.07 24.17
C ARG A 299 -21.00 21.93 22.80
N VAL A 300 -21.80 22.15 21.76
CA VAL A 300 -21.36 22.02 20.36
C VAL A 300 -21.56 23.34 19.62
N TRP A 301 -20.59 23.69 18.79
CA TRP A 301 -20.69 24.75 17.78
C TRP A 301 -20.39 24.13 16.43
N GLY A 302 -21.32 24.25 15.48
CA GLY A 302 -21.15 23.66 14.17
C GLY A 302 -22.47 23.28 13.52
N LYS A 303 -22.46 22.19 12.75
CA LYS A 303 -23.58 21.84 11.88
C LYS A 303 -24.71 21.19 12.68
N GLY A 304 -25.96 21.54 12.35
CA GLY A 304 -27.13 20.88 12.94
C GLY A 304 -27.47 21.31 14.37
N VAL A 305 -26.76 22.29 14.91
CA VAL A 305 -26.99 22.88 16.23
C VAL A 305 -26.94 24.41 16.16
N TYR A 306 -27.53 25.09 17.15
CA TYR A 306 -27.22 26.50 17.37
C TYR A 306 -25.93 26.63 18.19
N ASP A 307 -25.24 27.77 18.06
CA ASP A 307 -23.94 28.00 18.71
C ASP A 307 -24.00 27.78 20.24
N GLY A 308 -23.25 26.79 20.71
CA GLY A 308 -23.15 26.44 22.13
C GLY A 308 -24.33 25.65 22.66
N GLN A 309 -25.11 25.00 21.79
CA GLN A 309 -26.19 24.10 22.17
C GLN A 309 -25.67 22.97 23.06
N LEU A 310 -26.40 22.71 24.15
CA LEU A 310 -26.14 21.56 25.01
C LEU A 310 -26.74 20.31 24.39
N VAL A 311 -25.94 19.26 24.28
CA VAL A 311 -26.30 17.98 23.69
C VAL A 311 -25.95 16.80 24.60
N GLY A 312 -26.63 15.68 24.38
CA GLY A 312 -26.40 14.40 25.05
C GLY A 312 -25.24 13.62 24.43
N ARG A 313 -24.96 12.44 25.02
CA ARG A 313 -23.85 11.55 24.63
C ARG A 313 -24.06 10.92 23.25
N ASP A 314 -25.31 10.73 22.85
CA ASP A 314 -25.80 10.12 21.61
C ASP A 314 -25.87 11.08 20.42
N HIS A 315 -25.58 12.37 20.63
CA HIS A 315 -25.59 13.36 19.56
C HIS A 315 -24.49 13.05 18.54
N ILE A 316 -24.88 13.01 17.26
CA ILE A 316 -23.99 12.80 16.13
C ILE A 316 -23.22 14.09 15.85
N ILE A 317 -21.90 13.97 15.69
CA ILE A 317 -20.99 15.07 15.39
C ILE A 317 -20.73 15.11 13.88
N TYR A 318 -20.51 16.32 13.35
CA TYR A 318 -20.18 16.57 11.95
C TYR A 318 -18.76 17.11 11.76
N ASP A 319 -18.24 17.01 10.53
CA ASP A 319 -16.94 17.59 10.17
C ASP A 319 -16.92 19.10 10.44
N GLY A 320 -15.90 19.54 11.16
CA GLY A 320 -15.70 20.94 11.52
C GLY A 320 -16.28 21.33 12.88
N ASP A 321 -17.04 20.46 13.54
CA ASP A 321 -17.67 20.77 14.81
C ASP A 321 -16.64 21.04 15.92
N VAL A 322 -16.97 22.00 16.78
CA VAL A 322 -16.21 22.33 17.99
C VAL A 322 -17.00 21.83 19.18
N VAL A 323 -16.34 21.08 20.07
CA VAL A 323 -16.99 20.39 21.18
C VAL A 323 -16.30 20.72 22.50
N GLU A 324 -17.08 21.19 23.48
CA GLU A 324 -16.66 21.41 24.86
C GLU A 324 -17.34 20.37 25.78
N LEU A 325 -16.55 19.45 26.34
CA LEU A 325 -17.04 18.34 27.16
C LEU A 325 -17.26 18.78 28.62
N HIS A 326 -18.43 18.45 29.19
CA HIS A 326 -18.79 18.82 30.56
C HIS A 326 -18.96 17.55 31.42
N ILE A 327 -18.11 17.42 32.45
CA ILE A 327 -18.11 16.34 33.45
C ILE A 327 -18.65 16.80 34.81
#